data_AF-A0A2G9FEK9-F1
#
_entry.id   AF-A0A2G9FEK9-F1
#
_cell.length_a   1.000
_cell.length_b   1.000
_cell.length_c   1.000
_cell.angle_alpha   90.00
_cell.angle_beta   90.00
_cell.angle_gamma   90.00
#
_symmetry.space_group_name_H-M   'P 1'
#
loop_
_entity.id
_entity.type
_entity.pdbx_description
1 polymer ?
#
loop_
_entity_poly.entity_id
_entity_poly.type
_entity_poly.pdbx_seq_one_letter_code
_entity_poly.pdbx_strand_id
1 'polypeptide(L)'
;MEKIKVKIWDAEPSDLLLKIKEILEKQKINITRESEDEYDIVISSDNDYKNKKAIFIQGSLNPKCSNEILAYLSIIADKLDIIISIKKEDLPSGNFGFEVKENHINELYKMPNFIENKKAEIFRRLSIIAIFEVSIHPTYSTENINFECSLEELENILEINYNIWEDLYQDTDNINYSAVYQNLKNKISSFFTYFNTLNIEDITDEILHREISNYITTSITYFENKRKYLINIEAPINKDKNFIKIIEFYKYYQEQKFDNISSATINYIDIYRNPEKTGSFLNNPYKFCFYPAFYYLKEQFSIEFSNTKMDNEINILKTELSTMEETIPKRKNEVLNYMKSTSDEFDIWKNDFKENINDWRDEIDEWKENMEKKLTILENTYREKLKLEAPEKLWNEKAKNYRKAYVIWLLITIALGIGIAFFTAYTIKVFYFNNASNNNLENEVFKYFPKTFLFFGILSLALYILRVVIKIVLSNKHLQLEYEQKAALTRFYQALVHDGKNINENERLIIFNALFSKTESGLIKLSDTPNDIENIIFSILSKK
;
A
#
# COMPACT_ATOMS: atom_id res chain seq x y z
N MET A 1 27.08 -12.52 27.09
CA MET A 1 26.10 -12.07 26.10
C MET A 1 24.86 -12.92 26.25
N GLU A 2 23.77 -12.34 26.74
CA GLU A 2 22.45 -12.99 26.71
C GLU A 2 22.10 -13.30 25.24
N LYS A 3 21.64 -14.51 24.97
CA LYS A 3 21.30 -14.95 23.62
C LYS A 3 19.98 -14.26 23.24
N ILE A 4 20.03 -13.28 22.34
CA ILE A 4 18.85 -12.63 21.76
C ILE A 4 17.97 -13.71 21.12
N LYS A 5 16.70 -13.78 21.53
CA LYS A 5 15.70 -14.74 21.04
C LYS A 5 14.74 -14.08 20.06
N VAL A 6 14.72 -14.54 18.81
CA VAL A 6 13.86 -13.98 17.74
C VAL A 6 12.79 -14.99 17.33
N LYS A 7 11.52 -14.55 17.27
CA LYS A 7 10.39 -15.32 16.73
C LYS A 7 10.04 -14.80 15.34
N ILE A 8 9.86 -15.68 14.37
CA ILE A 8 9.34 -15.32 13.04
C ILE A 8 7.91 -15.87 12.97
N TRP A 9 6.93 -15.00 12.75
CA TRP A 9 5.52 -15.34 12.70
C TRP A 9 4.95 -15.00 11.32
N ASP A 10 4.46 -16.01 10.61
CA ASP A 10 3.66 -15.79 9.41
C ASP A 10 2.77 -17.01 9.12
N ALA A 11 1.61 -16.79 8.50
CA ALA A 11 0.67 -17.83 8.10
C ALA A 11 1.16 -18.64 6.89
N GLU A 12 1.97 -18.01 6.03
CA GLU A 12 2.72 -18.65 4.93
C GLU A 12 4.14 -18.05 4.85
N PRO A 13 5.19 -18.85 4.61
CA PRO A 13 6.56 -18.34 4.62
C PRO A 13 6.84 -17.49 3.37
N SER A 14 6.98 -16.17 3.53
CA SER A 14 7.49 -15.32 2.45
C SER A 14 8.99 -15.57 2.23
N ASP A 15 9.46 -15.57 0.98
CA ASP A 15 10.89 -15.71 0.62
C ASP A 15 11.76 -14.66 1.33
N LEU A 16 11.17 -13.49 1.62
CA LEU A 16 11.80 -12.40 2.35
C LEU A 16 12.08 -12.79 3.81
N LEU A 17 11.11 -13.39 4.50
CA LEU A 17 11.28 -13.86 5.88
C LEU A 17 12.30 -14.98 5.98
N LEU A 18 12.41 -15.83 4.96
CA LEU A 18 13.42 -16.88 4.91
C LEU A 18 14.84 -16.29 4.77
N LYS A 19 15.03 -15.27 3.91
CA LYS A 19 16.31 -14.56 3.78
C LYS A 19 16.71 -13.81 5.06
N ILE A 20 15.75 -13.19 5.75
CA ILE A 20 15.99 -12.51 7.03
C ILE A 20 16.44 -13.53 8.08
N LYS A 21 15.78 -14.68 8.14
CA LYS A 21 16.15 -15.78 9.03
C LYS A 21 17.60 -16.22 8.79
N GLU A 22 17.98 -16.44 7.53
CA GLU A 22 19.35 -16.83 7.19
C GLU A 22 20.39 -15.78 7.59
N ILE A 23 20.09 -14.48 7.42
CA ILE A 23 21.00 -13.39 7.82
C ILE A 23 21.18 -13.37 9.35
N LEU A 24 20.09 -13.53 10.10
CA LEU A 24 20.11 -13.56 11.57
C LEU A 24 20.86 -14.79 12.12
N GLU A 25 20.66 -15.97 11.53
CA GLU A 25 21.40 -17.19 11.90
C GLU A 25 22.90 -17.07 11.62
N LYS A 26 23.29 -16.46 10.48
CA LYS A 26 24.70 -16.16 10.15
C LYS A 26 25.37 -15.22 11.16
N GLN A 27 24.59 -14.39 11.87
CA GLN A 27 25.07 -13.50 12.93
C GLN A 27 25.05 -14.13 14.34
N LYS A 28 24.82 -15.45 14.45
CA LYS A 28 24.77 -16.21 15.72
C LYS A 28 23.64 -15.79 16.69
N ILE A 29 22.55 -15.23 16.16
CA ILE A 29 21.34 -14.92 16.93
C ILE A 29 20.48 -16.19 17.02
N ASN A 30 19.90 -16.49 18.19
CA ASN A 30 19.15 -17.74 18.40
C ASN A 30 17.68 -17.57 17.98
N ILE A 31 17.21 -18.42 17.06
CA ILE A 31 15.85 -18.37 16.52
C ILE A 31 15.12 -19.65 16.94
N THR A 32 14.19 -19.55 17.89
CA THR A 32 13.34 -20.68 18.30
C THR A 32 11.90 -20.48 17.84
N ARG A 33 11.28 -21.55 17.33
CA ARG A 33 9.83 -21.66 17.10
C ARG A 33 9.26 -22.45 18.28
N GLU A 34 8.77 -21.78 19.33
CA GLU A 34 7.67 -22.25 20.23
C GLU A 34 7.49 -21.40 21.52
N SER A 35 6.21 -21.23 21.92
CA SER A 35 5.62 -20.57 23.12
C SER A 35 5.78 -19.05 23.34
N GLU A 36 4.68 -18.35 23.62
CA GLU A 36 4.52 -16.88 23.50
C GLU A 36 5.25 -15.98 24.52
N ASP A 37 5.95 -16.52 25.52
CA ASP A 37 6.38 -15.71 26.69
C ASP A 37 7.90 -15.50 26.85
N GLU A 38 8.72 -15.77 25.83
CA GLU A 38 10.20 -15.76 25.97
C GLU A 38 11.00 -15.17 24.79
N TYR A 39 10.45 -14.21 24.03
CA TYR A 39 11.12 -13.65 22.85
C TYR A 39 11.42 -12.15 22.97
N ASP A 40 12.61 -11.74 22.51
CA ASP A 40 13.06 -10.34 22.49
C ASP A 40 12.52 -9.57 21.26
N ILE A 41 12.10 -10.28 20.19
CA ILE A 41 11.59 -9.72 18.91
C ILE A 41 10.63 -10.71 18.24
N VAL A 42 9.47 -10.28 17.69
CA VAL A 42 8.69 -11.05 16.69
C VAL A 42 8.73 -10.35 15.34
N ILE A 43 9.03 -11.07 14.26
CA ILE A 43 9.10 -10.57 12.88
C ILE A 43 7.98 -11.23 12.06
N SER A 44 7.12 -10.45 11.42
CA SER A 44 6.07 -10.89 10.50
C SER A 44 6.11 -10.12 9.18
N SER A 45 5.67 -10.75 8.10
CA SER A 45 5.40 -10.10 6.82
C SER A 45 3.89 -9.95 6.71
N ASP A 46 3.38 -8.75 6.44
CA ASP A 46 1.94 -8.55 6.26
C ASP A 46 1.65 -8.37 4.76
N ASN A 47 0.78 -9.23 4.22
CA ASN A 47 0.40 -9.26 2.81
C ASN A 47 -0.49 -8.08 2.39
N ASP A 48 -0.93 -7.24 3.33
CA ASP A 48 -1.85 -6.12 3.05
C ASP A 48 -1.19 -4.89 2.41
N TYR A 49 0.15 -4.74 2.47
CA TYR A 49 0.86 -3.60 1.86
C TYR A 49 1.47 -3.96 0.51
N LYS A 50 0.59 -4.14 -0.48
CA LYS A 50 0.87 -4.63 -1.86
C LYS A 50 1.95 -3.91 -2.70
N ASN A 51 2.72 -2.94 -2.21
CA ASN A 51 3.65 -2.17 -3.05
C ASN A 51 5.00 -1.75 -2.41
N LYS A 52 5.34 -2.18 -1.19
CA LYS A 52 6.67 -1.94 -0.60
C LYS A 52 7.15 -3.20 0.11
N LYS A 53 8.42 -3.59 -0.08
CA LYS A 53 9.05 -4.67 0.71
C LYS A 53 9.14 -4.22 2.18
N ALA A 54 8.10 -4.46 2.96
CA ALA A 54 8.00 -4.01 4.34
C ALA A 54 7.91 -5.21 5.28
N ILE A 55 8.61 -5.13 6.41
CA ILE A 55 8.61 -6.15 7.46
C ILE A 55 8.10 -5.52 8.73
N PHE A 56 7.23 -6.25 9.42
CA PHE A 56 6.62 -5.86 10.67
C PHE A 56 7.36 -6.52 11.80
N ILE A 57 7.82 -5.73 12.76
CA ILE A 57 8.39 -6.22 14.00
C ILE A 57 7.39 -5.93 15.11
N GLN A 58 6.76 -6.99 15.60
CA GLN A 58 5.77 -6.95 16.66
C GLN A 58 6.36 -7.56 17.92
N GLY A 59 6.22 -6.93 19.08
CA GLY A 59 6.66 -7.52 20.36
C GLY A 59 7.55 -6.61 21.17
N SER A 60 7.51 -6.80 22.48
CA SER A 60 8.25 -5.97 23.44
C SER A 60 9.75 -6.15 23.26
N LEU A 61 10.43 -5.16 22.69
CA LEU A 61 11.88 -5.11 22.70
C LEU A 61 12.36 -5.09 24.15
N ASN A 62 13.16 -6.08 24.54
CA ASN A 62 13.79 -6.10 25.84
C ASN A 62 14.66 -4.84 26.03
N PRO A 63 14.36 -3.95 27.00
CA PRO A 63 15.04 -2.66 27.17
C PRO A 63 16.55 -2.77 27.36
N LYS A 64 17.05 -3.94 27.79
CA LYS A 64 18.48 -4.20 27.98
C LYS A 64 19.23 -4.51 26.67
N CYS A 65 18.54 -4.99 25.65
CA CYS A 65 19.15 -5.43 24.38
C CYS A 65 18.67 -4.63 23.14
N SER A 66 17.82 -3.62 23.31
CA SER A 66 17.23 -2.84 22.22
C SER A 66 18.26 -2.24 21.24
N ASN A 67 19.44 -1.82 21.72
CA ASN A 67 20.45 -1.17 20.88
C ASN A 67 21.18 -2.16 19.95
N GLU A 68 21.56 -3.34 20.45
CA GLU A 68 22.20 -4.37 19.62
C GLU A 68 21.23 -4.90 18.56
N ILE A 69 19.98 -5.08 18.95
CA ILE A 69 18.90 -5.53 18.08
C ILE A 69 18.64 -4.55 16.93
N LEU A 70 18.53 -3.25 17.22
CA LEU A 70 18.31 -2.23 16.21
C LEU A 70 19.49 -2.14 15.21
N ALA A 71 20.72 -2.36 15.67
CA ALA A 71 21.89 -2.41 14.78
C ALA A 71 21.83 -3.61 13.82
N TYR A 72 21.42 -4.80 14.28
CA TYR A 72 21.26 -5.96 13.41
C TYR A 72 20.12 -5.79 12.40
N LEU A 73 19.01 -5.21 12.84
CA LEU A 73 17.89 -4.85 11.98
C LEU A 73 18.30 -3.83 10.91
N SER A 74 19.19 -2.88 11.24
CA SER A 74 19.80 -1.96 10.28
C SER A 74 20.55 -2.68 9.16
N ILE A 75 21.38 -3.67 9.52
CA ILE A 75 22.16 -4.46 8.55
C ILE A 75 21.23 -5.25 7.61
N ILE A 76 20.11 -5.73 8.14
CA ILE A 76 19.11 -6.48 7.38
C ILE A 76 18.34 -5.55 6.44
N ALA A 77 17.93 -4.37 6.92
CA ALA A 77 17.31 -3.33 6.10
C ALA A 77 18.16 -2.96 4.90
N ASP A 78 19.45 -2.69 5.15
CA ASP A 78 20.42 -2.27 4.13
C ASP A 78 20.69 -3.37 3.09
N LYS A 79 20.78 -4.63 3.52
CA LYS A 79 21.08 -5.75 2.62
C LYS A 79 19.92 -6.13 1.71
N LEU A 80 18.69 -5.93 2.16
CA LEU A 80 17.49 -6.42 1.46
C LEU A 80 16.63 -5.31 0.85
N ASP A 81 16.98 -4.04 1.07
CA ASP A 81 16.24 -2.86 0.61
C ASP A 81 14.77 -2.92 1.07
N ILE A 82 14.61 -3.02 2.39
CA ILE A 82 13.33 -3.30 3.06
C ILE A 82 13.04 -2.27 4.14
N ILE A 83 11.75 -1.95 4.31
CA ILE A 83 11.28 -1.01 5.32
C ILE A 83 10.90 -1.79 6.59
N ILE A 84 11.40 -1.35 7.74
CA ILE A 84 11.13 -2.00 9.03
C ILE A 84 10.06 -1.20 9.79
N SER A 85 9.03 -1.88 10.29
CA SER A 85 7.95 -1.26 11.06
C SER A 85 8.02 -1.70 12.53
N ILE A 86 8.11 -0.76 13.48
CA ILE A 86 8.18 -1.05 14.93
C ILE A 86 7.06 -0.30 15.67
N LYS A 87 6.46 -0.91 16.69
CA LYS A 87 5.47 -0.22 17.55
C LYS A 87 6.16 0.84 18.42
N LYS A 88 5.54 2.03 18.50
CA LYS A 88 6.04 3.22 19.22
C LYS A 88 6.38 2.98 20.69
N GLU A 89 5.69 2.04 21.34
CA GLU A 89 5.84 1.67 22.75
C GLU A 89 7.12 0.86 23.03
N ASP A 90 7.72 0.28 21.98
CA ASP A 90 8.90 -0.59 22.05
C ASP A 90 10.21 0.12 21.64
N LEU A 91 10.14 1.40 21.25
CA LEU A 91 11.29 2.20 20.83
C LEU A 91 12.05 2.80 22.04
N PRO A 92 13.37 2.62 22.14
CA PRO A 92 14.16 3.28 23.18
C PRO A 92 14.13 4.80 23.01
N SER A 93 14.14 5.54 24.13
CA SER A 93 14.15 7.00 24.16
C SER A 93 15.51 7.55 23.71
N GLY A 94 15.76 7.58 22.40
CA GLY A 94 17.00 8.05 21.81
C GLY A 94 16.98 7.83 20.30
N ASN A 95 17.00 8.91 19.53
CA ASN A 95 16.85 8.87 18.09
C ASN A 95 18.20 8.48 17.44
N PHE A 96 18.37 7.21 17.06
CA PHE A 96 19.64 6.62 16.57
C PHE A 96 19.85 6.74 15.04
N GLY A 97 19.40 7.82 14.41
CA GLY A 97 19.56 8.04 12.96
C GLY A 97 18.52 7.33 12.08
N PHE A 98 17.42 6.88 12.69
CA PHE A 98 16.25 6.35 11.99
C PHE A 98 15.16 7.43 11.88
N GLU A 99 14.50 7.57 10.73
CA GLU A 99 13.28 8.39 10.64
C GLU A 99 12.05 7.57 11.00
N VAL A 100 11.18 8.11 11.85
CA VAL A 100 9.87 7.54 12.14
C VAL A 100 8.81 8.27 11.33
N LYS A 101 8.23 7.61 10.32
CA LYS A 101 7.08 8.15 9.58
C LYS A 101 5.76 7.61 10.15
N GLU A 102 4.90 8.52 10.62
CA GLU A 102 3.52 8.20 11.00
C GLU A 102 2.65 8.13 9.74
N ASN A 103 2.10 6.96 9.42
CA ASN A 103 1.05 6.86 8.41
C ASN A 103 -0.31 7.09 9.07
N HIS A 104 -0.97 8.22 8.75
CA HIS A 104 -2.34 8.48 9.18
C HIS A 104 -3.33 7.61 8.41
N ILE A 105 -3.92 6.60 9.07
CA ILE A 105 -5.22 6.04 8.68
C ILE A 105 -6.06 5.84 9.97
N ASN A 106 -7.33 6.23 9.88
CA ASN A 106 -8.37 6.36 10.92
C ASN A 106 -8.34 5.40 12.12
N GLU A 107 -8.83 5.92 13.25
CA GLU A 107 -8.88 5.45 14.65
C GLU A 107 -9.30 4.00 14.98
N LEU A 108 -9.39 3.05 14.03
CA LEU A 108 -9.65 1.64 14.34
C LEU A 108 -8.46 0.69 14.13
N TYR A 109 -7.38 1.12 13.48
CA TYR A 109 -6.17 0.32 13.32
C TYR A 109 -4.94 1.24 13.45
N LYS A 110 -4.24 1.20 14.59
CA LYS A 110 -2.94 1.89 14.71
C LYS A 110 -1.96 1.23 13.72
N MET A 111 -1.69 1.89 12.60
CA MET A 111 -0.57 1.52 11.72
C MET A 111 0.74 1.67 12.49
N PRO A 112 1.71 0.76 12.31
CA PRO A 112 3.03 0.88 12.91
C PRO A 112 3.85 1.98 12.21
N ASN A 113 4.81 2.50 12.96
CA ASN A 113 5.73 3.52 12.51
C ASN A 113 6.79 2.89 11.60
N PHE A 114 7.03 3.48 10.43
CA PHE A 114 8.05 3.01 9.50
C PHE A 114 9.40 3.63 9.85
N ILE A 115 10.45 2.80 9.84
CA ILE A 115 11.83 3.15 10.15
C ILE A 115 12.70 2.98 8.89
N GLU A 116 13.34 4.07 8.48
CA GLU A 116 14.24 4.14 7.32
C GLU A 116 15.67 4.48 7.78
N ASN A 117 16.68 3.73 7.29
CA ASN A 117 18.09 3.92 7.67
C ASN A 117 18.69 5.13 6.92
N LYS A 118 18.72 6.29 7.58
CA LYS A 118 19.22 7.54 7.00
C LYS A 118 20.67 7.45 6.54
N LYS A 119 21.53 6.79 7.32
CA LYS A 119 22.97 6.73 7.03
C LYS A 119 23.23 5.96 5.73
N ALA A 120 22.58 4.81 5.55
CA ALA A 120 22.70 4.01 4.34
C ALA A 120 22.14 4.72 3.10
N GLU A 121 20.99 5.39 3.20
CA GLU A 121 20.43 6.14 2.09
C GLU A 121 21.33 7.32 1.67
N ILE A 122 21.92 8.03 2.65
CA ILE A 122 22.91 9.08 2.37
C ILE A 122 24.13 8.50 1.66
N PHE A 123 24.68 7.36 2.11
CA PHE A 123 25.80 6.72 1.41
C PHE A 123 25.45 6.34 -0.03
N ARG A 124 24.28 5.72 -0.23
CA ARG A 124 23.79 5.34 -1.56
C ARG A 124 23.71 6.55 -2.48
N ARG A 125 23.13 7.65 -2.03
CA ARG A 125 23.03 8.89 -2.82
C ARG A 125 24.39 9.52 -3.10
N LEU A 126 25.27 9.58 -2.08
CA LEU A 126 26.62 10.10 -2.24
C LEU A 126 27.44 9.30 -3.24
N SER A 127 27.28 7.98 -3.32
CA SER A 127 27.97 7.15 -4.32
C SER A 127 27.64 7.55 -5.77
N ILE A 128 26.46 8.13 -5.98
CA ILE A 128 25.99 8.59 -7.29
C ILE A 128 26.51 9.99 -7.59
N ILE A 129 26.46 10.91 -6.62
CA ILE A 129 26.69 12.36 -6.85
C ILE A 129 28.08 12.86 -6.45
N ALA A 130 28.85 12.11 -5.66
CA ALA A 130 30.11 12.56 -5.08
C ALA A 130 31.25 11.55 -5.28
N ILE A 131 32.48 12.06 -5.37
CA ILE A 131 33.73 11.29 -5.36
C ILE A 131 34.64 11.92 -4.31
N PHE A 132 35.27 11.12 -3.44
CA PHE A 132 36.25 11.61 -2.48
C PHE A 132 37.64 11.21 -2.95
N GLU A 133 38.48 12.21 -3.24
CA GLU A 133 39.89 12.02 -3.59
C GLU A 133 40.74 12.27 -2.35
N VAL A 134 41.42 11.24 -1.89
CA VAL A 134 42.36 11.33 -0.76
C VAL A 134 43.74 11.60 -1.32
N SER A 135 44.36 12.67 -0.84
CA SER A 135 45.73 13.06 -1.15
C SER A 135 46.55 13.12 0.12
N ILE A 136 47.70 12.44 0.12
CA ILE A 136 48.64 12.47 1.25
C ILE A 136 49.71 13.51 0.96
N HIS A 137 49.98 14.40 1.92
CA HIS A 137 51.03 15.39 1.72
C HIS A 137 52.40 14.67 1.57
N PRO A 138 53.27 15.10 0.64
CA PRO A 138 54.58 14.50 0.38
C PRO A 138 55.46 14.24 1.60
N THR A 139 55.32 15.08 2.63
CA THR A 139 56.03 14.98 3.92
C THR A 139 55.72 13.70 4.70
N TYR A 140 54.55 13.10 4.47
CA TYR A 140 54.06 11.95 5.24
C TYR A 140 53.96 10.67 4.41
N SER A 141 54.50 10.67 3.20
CA SER A 141 54.45 9.49 2.31
C SER A 141 55.77 9.32 1.57
N THR A 142 56.20 8.08 1.37
CA THR A 142 57.41 7.74 0.60
C THR A 142 57.19 7.89 -0.91
N GLU A 143 55.94 7.90 -1.36
CA GLU A 143 55.54 8.08 -2.74
C GLU A 143 54.37 9.07 -2.87
N ASN A 144 54.05 9.50 -4.09
CA ASN A 144 52.85 10.30 -4.31
C ASN A 144 51.62 9.40 -4.19
N ILE A 145 50.81 9.61 -3.15
CA ILE A 145 49.61 8.81 -2.87
C ILE A 145 48.38 9.69 -3.07
N ASN A 146 47.71 9.49 -4.20
CA ASN A 146 46.38 10.02 -4.48
C ASN A 146 45.47 8.87 -4.93
N PHE A 147 44.29 8.74 -4.35
CA PHE A 147 43.30 7.74 -4.76
C PHE A 147 41.87 8.22 -4.53
N GLU A 148 40.95 7.70 -5.34
CA GLU A 148 39.52 7.96 -5.20
C GLU A 148 38.85 6.85 -4.39
N CYS A 149 37.88 7.22 -3.55
CA CYS A 149 37.10 6.29 -2.74
C CYS A 149 35.69 6.83 -2.47
N SER A 150 34.80 5.96 -1.99
CA SER A 150 33.50 6.36 -1.44
C SER A 150 33.65 6.94 -0.02
N LEU A 151 32.62 7.64 0.49
CA LEU A 151 32.65 8.13 1.87
C LEU A 151 32.71 6.98 2.90
N GLU A 152 32.06 5.86 2.60
CA GLU A 152 32.07 4.65 3.44
C GLU A 152 33.46 4.00 3.47
N GLU A 153 34.11 3.88 2.31
CA GLU A 153 35.49 3.41 2.22
C GLU A 153 36.45 4.34 2.97
N LEU A 154 36.23 5.66 2.87
CA LEU A 154 37.00 6.65 3.63
C LEU A 154 36.84 6.46 5.14
N GLU A 155 35.62 6.27 5.67
CA GLU A 155 35.40 5.98 7.09
C GLU A 155 36.23 4.76 7.54
N ASN A 156 36.22 3.67 6.76
CA ASN A 156 36.99 2.47 7.07
C ASN A 156 38.51 2.70 7.04
N ILE A 157 39.01 3.44 6.04
CA ILE A 157 40.44 3.79 5.95
C ILE A 157 40.87 4.62 7.16
N LEU A 158 40.06 5.61 7.56
CA LEU A 158 40.34 6.44 8.72
C LEU A 158 40.33 5.63 10.02
N GLU A 159 39.39 4.69 10.17
CA GLU A 159 39.30 3.81 11.35
C GLU A 159 40.53 2.92 11.50
N ILE A 160 40.94 2.24 10.42
CA ILE A 160 42.11 1.36 10.44
C ILE A 160 43.37 2.14 10.82
N ASN A 161 43.60 3.29 10.17
CA ASN A 161 44.80 4.08 10.42
C ASN A 161 44.77 4.75 11.80
N TYR A 162 43.60 5.19 12.28
CA TYR A 162 43.44 5.68 13.65
C TYR A 162 43.90 4.62 14.66
N ASN A 163 43.39 3.39 14.57
CA ASN A 163 43.73 2.33 15.51
C ASN A 163 45.22 1.99 15.48
N ILE A 164 45.82 1.90 14.29
CA ILE A 164 47.27 1.64 14.14
C ILE A 164 48.10 2.72 14.87
N TRP A 165 47.77 4.00 14.68
CA TRP A 165 48.54 5.08 15.28
C TRP A 165 48.24 5.31 16.76
N GLU A 166 47.02 5.02 17.20
CA GLU A 166 46.63 5.07 18.61
C GLU A 166 47.40 4.01 19.41
N ASP A 167 47.50 2.78 18.90
CA ASP A 167 48.24 1.69 19.53
C ASP A 167 49.75 1.99 19.66
N LEU A 168 50.29 2.85 18.79
CA LEU A 168 51.70 3.23 18.78
C LEU A 168 51.99 4.50 19.59
N TYR A 169 50.97 5.29 19.89
CA TYR A 169 51.16 6.59 20.52
C TYR A 169 51.67 6.44 21.96
N GLN A 170 52.68 7.23 22.31
CA GLN A 170 53.16 7.37 23.69
C GLN A 170 53.05 8.84 24.12
N ASP A 171 52.66 9.11 25.37
CA ASP A 171 52.49 10.47 25.90
C ASP A 171 53.76 11.35 25.82
N THR A 172 54.92 10.72 25.63
CA THR A 172 56.22 11.39 25.44
C THR A 172 56.47 11.85 23.98
N ASP A 173 55.65 11.41 23.03
CA ASP A 173 55.82 11.73 21.61
C ASP A 173 55.38 13.16 21.32
N ASN A 174 56.17 13.88 20.53
CA ASN A 174 55.86 15.25 20.13
C ASN A 174 54.93 15.35 18.91
N ILE A 175 54.35 14.22 18.48
CA ILE A 175 53.36 14.14 17.41
C ILE A 175 52.33 13.09 17.75
N ASN A 176 51.08 13.39 17.39
CA ASN A 176 49.99 12.46 17.51
C ASN A 176 49.32 12.29 16.14
N TYR A 177 49.70 11.25 15.41
CA TYR A 177 49.08 10.94 14.12
C TYR A 177 47.65 10.43 14.27
N SER A 178 47.30 9.75 15.37
CA SER A 178 45.94 9.27 15.62
C SER A 178 44.97 10.46 15.72
N ALA A 179 45.40 11.59 16.28
CA ALA A 179 44.62 12.83 16.35
C ALA A 179 44.25 13.38 14.96
N VAL A 180 45.10 13.22 13.95
CA VAL A 180 44.81 13.64 12.56
C VAL A 180 43.64 12.82 12.01
N TYR A 181 43.70 11.49 12.15
CA TYR A 181 42.63 10.59 11.73
C TYR A 181 41.35 10.81 12.53
N GLN A 182 41.46 11.02 13.84
CA GLN A 182 40.32 11.30 14.72
C GLN A 182 39.62 12.61 14.36
N ASN A 183 40.35 13.66 13.98
CA ASN A 183 39.76 14.91 13.53
C ASN A 183 38.91 14.71 12.26
N LEU A 184 39.41 13.98 11.27
CA LEU A 184 38.65 13.64 10.06
C LEU A 184 37.43 12.78 10.38
N LYS A 185 37.55 11.79 11.27
CA LYS A 185 36.40 11.00 11.76
C LYS A 185 35.35 11.89 12.44
N ASN A 186 35.76 12.83 13.28
CA ASN A 186 34.86 13.76 13.96
C ASN A 186 34.12 14.68 12.97
N LYS A 187 34.78 15.10 11.88
CA LYS A 187 34.14 15.85 10.79
C LYS A 187 33.05 15.05 10.10
N ILE A 188 33.32 13.79 9.76
CA ILE A 188 32.32 12.89 9.14
C ILE A 188 31.18 12.60 10.12
N SER A 189 31.49 12.38 11.40
CA SER A 189 30.48 12.20 12.45
C SER A 189 29.57 13.43 12.59
N SER A 190 30.14 14.64 12.54
CA SER A 190 29.39 15.90 12.58
C SER A 190 28.48 16.07 11.36
N PHE A 191 28.98 15.69 10.17
CA PHE A 191 28.18 15.62 8.94
C PHE A 191 26.94 14.74 9.12
N PHE A 192 27.08 13.52 9.63
CA PHE A 192 25.93 12.64 9.88
C PHE A 192 25.02 13.13 11.01
N THR A 193 25.59 13.74 12.05
CA THR A 193 24.82 14.32 13.15
C THR A 193 23.87 15.41 12.65
N TYR A 194 24.28 16.23 11.68
CA TYR A 194 23.41 17.21 11.03
C TYR A 194 22.21 16.53 10.36
N PHE A 195 22.44 15.51 9.52
CA PHE A 195 21.36 14.84 8.80
C PHE A 195 20.40 14.05 9.70
N ASN A 196 20.86 13.60 10.86
CA ASN A 196 19.98 12.98 11.84
C ASN A 196 18.88 13.92 12.36
N THR A 197 19.08 15.24 12.27
CA THR A 197 18.09 16.26 12.66
C THR A 197 17.02 16.54 11.59
N LEU A 198 17.25 16.13 10.34
CA LEU A 198 16.36 16.40 9.20
C LEU A 198 15.53 15.15 8.84
N ASN A 199 14.37 15.34 8.21
CA ASN A 199 13.65 14.24 7.56
C ASN A 199 14.34 13.89 6.22
N ILE A 200 14.29 12.62 5.82
CA ILE A 200 14.91 12.07 4.60
C ILE A 200 14.38 12.77 3.35
N GLU A 201 13.08 13.08 3.34
CA GLU A 201 12.41 13.76 2.23
C GLU A 201 12.97 15.17 1.99
N ASP A 202 13.48 15.81 3.06
CA ASP A 202 14.07 17.13 2.99
C ASP A 202 15.55 17.11 2.56
N ILE A 203 16.19 15.93 2.53
CA ILE A 203 17.58 15.79 2.11
C ILE A 203 17.63 15.90 0.59
N THR A 204 18.08 17.03 0.06
CA THR A 204 18.32 17.20 -1.38
C THR A 204 19.80 17.04 -1.71
N ASP A 205 20.12 16.79 -2.99
CA ASP A 205 21.53 16.67 -3.43
C ASP A 205 22.30 17.97 -3.20
N GLU A 206 21.63 19.12 -3.31
CA GLU A 206 22.22 20.42 -2.98
C GLU A 206 22.58 20.54 -1.51
N ILE A 207 21.72 20.05 -0.61
CA ILE A 207 22.01 20.03 0.83
C ILE A 207 23.18 19.07 1.11
N LEU A 208 23.16 17.87 0.55
CA LEU A 208 24.28 16.91 0.67
C LEU A 208 25.60 17.58 0.29
N HIS A 209 25.65 18.23 -0.87
CA HIS A 209 26.85 18.89 -1.31
C HIS A 209 27.28 20.06 -0.41
N ARG A 210 26.33 20.87 0.05
CA ARG A 210 26.58 22.00 0.96
C ARG A 210 27.17 21.51 2.27
N GLU A 211 26.62 20.44 2.84
CA GLU A 211 27.08 19.94 4.14
C GLU A 211 28.40 19.18 4.05
N ILE A 212 28.70 18.51 2.92
CA ILE A 212 30.07 18.02 2.67
C ILE A 212 31.06 19.20 2.72
N SER A 213 30.69 20.34 2.12
CA SER A 213 31.53 21.55 2.15
C SER A 213 31.67 22.17 3.53
N ASN A 214 30.61 22.16 4.34
CA ASN A 214 30.61 22.73 5.68
C ASN A 214 31.42 21.89 6.67
N TYR A 215 31.27 20.56 6.62
CA TYR A 215 31.83 19.67 7.64
C TYR A 215 33.11 18.97 7.21
N ILE A 216 33.21 18.54 5.95
CA ILE A 216 34.28 17.64 5.50
C ILE A 216 35.41 18.44 4.82
N THR A 217 35.13 19.06 3.66
CA THR A 217 36.15 19.78 2.87
C THR A 217 35.53 20.81 1.93
N THR A 218 36.16 21.99 1.85
CA THR A 218 35.81 23.07 0.91
C THR A 218 36.52 22.94 -0.44
N SER A 219 37.45 21.99 -0.59
CA SER A 219 38.22 21.79 -1.80
C SER A 219 37.46 20.90 -2.78
N ILE A 220 36.90 21.50 -3.83
CA ILE A 220 35.93 20.86 -4.73
C ILE A 220 36.34 21.05 -6.19
N THR A 221 36.22 19.98 -6.97
CA THR A 221 36.29 20.02 -8.44
C THR A 221 34.95 19.59 -9.02
N TYR A 222 34.42 20.39 -9.94
CA TYR A 222 33.11 20.17 -10.56
C TYR A 222 33.22 19.31 -11.81
N PHE A 223 32.38 18.27 -11.91
CA PHE A 223 32.18 17.45 -13.11
C PHE A 223 30.72 17.59 -13.57
N GLU A 224 30.41 17.19 -14.80
CA GLU A 224 29.06 17.35 -15.37
C GLU A 224 27.96 16.73 -14.50
N ASN A 225 28.22 15.56 -13.90
CA ASN A 225 27.22 14.80 -13.12
C ASN A 225 27.64 14.52 -11.66
N LYS A 226 28.83 14.96 -11.24
CA LYS A 226 29.39 14.65 -9.90
C LYS A 226 30.23 15.80 -9.36
N ARG A 227 30.44 15.83 -8.05
CA ARG A 227 31.42 16.71 -7.40
C ARG A 227 32.53 15.87 -6.79
N LYS A 228 33.79 16.22 -7.10
CA LYS A 228 34.96 15.59 -6.49
C LYS A 228 35.44 16.44 -5.32
N TYR A 229 35.61 15.82 -4.17
CA TYR A 229 36.01 16.44 -2.91
C TYR A 229 37.41 15.99 -2.53
N LEU A 230 38.34 16.94 -2.40
CA LEU A 230 39.73 16.65 -2.04
C LEU A 230 39.88 16.60 -0.50
N ILE A 231 40.33 15.45 0.00
CA ILE A 231 40.66 15.20 1.41
C ILE A 231 42.18 15.14 1.52
N ASN A 232 42.78 16.12 2.19
CA ASN A 232 44.21 16.12 2.48
C ASN A 232 44.46 15.47 3.85
N ILE A 233 45.32 14.44 3.89
CA ILE A 233 45.73 13.79 5.13
C ILE A 233 47.20 14.13 5.40
N GLU A 234 47.46 14.68 6.58
CA GLU A 234 48.77 15.10 7.08
C GLU A 234 49.35 14.07 8.06
N ALA A 235 49.30 12.79 7.67
CA ALA A 235 49.81 11.67 8.45
C ALA A 235 50.16 10.49 7.53
N PRO A 236 51.12 9.62 7.91
CA PRO A 236 51.43 8.45 7.10
C PRO A 236 50.29 7.43 7.15
N ILE A 237 50.02 6.79 6.01
CA ILE A 237 48.84 5.95 5.78
C ILE A 237 49.23 4.55 5.32
N ASN A 238 48.43 3.55 5.70
CA ASN A 238 48.59 2.15 5.32
C ASN A 238 48.50 1.83 3.82
N LYS A 239 48.21 2.82 2.98
CA LYS A 239 48.27 2.73 1.51
C LYS A 239 49.65 3.00 0.93
N ASP A 240 50.59 3.49 1.73
CA ASP A 240 51.98 3.70 1.33
C ASP A 240 52.71 2.36 1.18
N LYS A 241 53.39 2.12 0.05
CA LYS A 241 54.17 0.89 -0.18
C LYS A 241 55.19 0.59 0.91
N ASN A 242 55.77 1.61 1.54
CA ASN A 242 56.75 1.47 2.61
C ASN A 242 56.16 1.81 4.00
N PHE A 243 54.84 1.77 4.16
CA PHE A 243 54.19 2.08 5.43
C PHE A 243 54.75 1.26 6.60
N ILE A 244 54.94 -0.04 6.41
CA ILE A 244 55.50 -0.92 7.45
C ILE A 244 56.87 -0.45 7.90
N LYS A 245 57.72 0.00 6.97
CA LYS A 245 59.06 0.52 7.30
C LYS A 245 59.00 1.83 8.08
N ILE A 246 58.05 2.71 7.73
CA ILE A 246 57.79 3.93 8.51
C ILE A 246 57.42 3.56 9.96
N ILE A 247 56.57 2.54 10.15
CA ILE A 247 56.16 2.06 11.48
C ILE A 247 57.33 1.43 12.24
N GLU A 248 58.16 0.63 11.57
CA GLU A 248 59.35 0.02 12.16
C GLU A 248 60.37 1.08 12.61
N PHE A 249 60.63 2.08 11.77
CA PHE A 249 61.47 3.22 12.13
C PHE A 249 60.89 4.02 13.30
N TYR A 250 59.58 4.29 13.27
CA TYR A 250 58.89 5.01 14.35
C TYR A 250 59.09 4.28 15.70
N LYS A 251 58.80 2.98 15.75
CA LYS A 251 59.02 2.13 16.93
C LYS A 251 60.47 2.13 17.38
N TYR A 252 61.41 1.94 16.45
CA TYR A 252 62.83 1.97 16.75
C TYR A 252 63.23 3.30 17.42
N TYR A 253 62.77 4.43 16.87
CA TYR A 253 63.09 5.75 17.40
C TYR A 253 62.47 5.98 18.79
N GLN A 254 61.25 5.47 19.04
CA GLN A 254 60.62 5.46 20.38
C GLN A 254 61.43 4.64 21.38
N GLU A 255 61.85 3.42 21.02
CA GLU A 255 62.63 2.54 21.90
C GLU A 255 63.95 3.17 22.36
N GLN A 256 64.61 3.92 21.47
CA GLN A 256 65.84 4.64 21.79
C GLN A 256 65.61 5.90 22.65
N LYS A 257 64.35 6.31 22.85
CA LYS A 257 63.94 7.50 23.62
C LYS A 257 64.64 8.78 23.12
N PHE A 258 64.72 8.94 21.81
CA PHE A 258 65.26 10.15 21.21
C PHE A 258 64.20 11.25 21.11
N ASP A 259 64.63 12.50 21.26
CA ASP A 259 63.73 13.64 21.14
C ASP A 259 63.28 13.85 19.68
N ASN A 260 62.12 14.50 19.51
CA ASN A 260 61.60 14.97 18.24
C ASN A 260 61.36 13.86 17.19
N ILE A 261 60.61 12.83 17.59
CA ILE A 261 60.20 11.71 16.74
C ILE A 261 59.43 12.15 15.49
N SER A 262 58.67 13.25 15.59
CA SER A 262 58.01 13.88 14.44
C SER A 262 58.98 14.22 13.31
N SER A 263 60.00 15.02 13.62
CA SER A 263 61.01 15.42 12.63
C SER A 263 61.82 14.23 12.14
N ALA A 264 62.10 13.27 13.03
CA ALA A 264 62.82 12.06 12.66
C ALA A 264 62.04 11.21 11.65
N THR A 265 60.74 11.03 11.87
CA THR A 265 59.86 10.27 10.97
C THR A 265 59.74 10.96 9.62
N ILE A 266 59.55 12.28 9.61
CA ILE A 266 59.50 13.08 8.39
C ILE A 266 60.82 12.99 7.61
N ASN A 267 61.97 13.11 8.28
CA ASN A 267 63.27 13.01 7.64
C ASN A 267 63.51 11.59 7.09
N TYR A 268 63.07 10.54 7.80
CA TYR A 268 63.15 9.17 7.30
C TYR A 268 62.32 8.99 6.02
N ILE A 269 61.11 9.54 5.99
CA ILE A 269 60.25 9.56 4.80
C ILE A 269 60.90 10.35 3.65
N ASP A 270 61.47 11.53 3.92
CA ASP A 270 62.16 12.36 2.90
C ASP A 270 63.36 11.62 2.32
N ILE A 271 64.12 10.91 3.14
CA ILE A 271 65.25 10.08 2.69
C ILE A 271 64.77 8.93 1.81
N TYR A 272 63.68 8.26 2.17
CA TYR A 272 63.07 7.22 1.34
C TYR A 272 62.64 7.75 -0.04
N ARG A 273 62.09 8.97 -0.07
CA ARG A 273 61.65 9.64 -1.30
C ARG A 273 62.84 10.16 -2.12
N ASN A 274 63.91 10.58 -1.46
CA ASN A 274 65.10 11.22 -2.04
C ASN A 274 66.40 10.59 -1.47
N PRO A 275 66.75 9.36 -1.87
CA PRO A 275 67.89 8.63 -1.32
C PRO A 275 69.23 9.36 -1.40
N GLU A 276 69.42 10.24 -2.38
CA GLU A 276 70.62 11.05 -2.57
C GLU A 276 70.86 12.03 -1.40
N LYS A 277 69.82 12.42 -0.66
CA LYS A 277 69.95 13.30 0.51
C LYS A 277 70.57 12.59 1.72
N THR A 278 70.63 11.26 1.73
CA THR A 278 71.09 10.45 2.88
C THR A 278 72.43 10.93 3.44
N GLY A 279 73.41 11.21 2.58
CA GLY A 279 74.73 11.67 3.01
C GLY A 279 74.71 13.01 3.74
N SER A 280 73.80 13.92 3.36
CA SER A 280 73.62 15.21 4.02
C SER A 280 73.00 15.07 5.41
N PHE A 281 72.03 14.18 5.56
CA PHE A 281 71.38 13.89 6.85
C PHE A 281 72.32 13.15 7.82
N LEU A 282 73.18 12.26 7.33
CA LEU A 282 74.21 11.59 8.14
C LEU A 282 75.26 12.55 8.72
N ASN A 283 75.59 13.63 8.03
CA ASN A 283 76.57 14.60 8.51
C ASN A 283 75.93 15.68 9.43
N ASN A 284 74.63 15.55 9.73
CA ASN A 284 73.90 16.53 10.51
C ASN A 284 74.06 16.24 12.03
N PRO A 285 74.35 17.26 12.87
CA PRO A 285 74.54 17.06 14.31
C PRO A 285 73.24 16.72 15.07
N TYR A 286 72.06 16.96 14.49
CA TYR A 286 70.80 16.68 15.14
C TYR A 286 70.41 15.20 15.02
N LYS A 287 70.04 14.57 16.15
CA LYS A 287 69.65 13.16 16.23
C LYS A 287 68.50 12.80 15.28
N PHE A 288 67.49 13.68 15.19
CA PHE A 288 66.34 13.51 14.30
C PHE A 288 66.68 13.68 12.81
N CYS A 289 67.92 14.02 12.44
CA CYS A 289 68.44 14.01 11.07
C CYS A 289 69.40 12.82 10.86
N PHE A 290 70.32 12.63 11.81
CA PHE A 290 71.35 11.59 11.77
C PHE A 290 70.76 10.18 11.78
N TYR A 291 69.91 9.87 12.76
CA TYR A 291 69.40 8.50 12.95
C TYR A 291 68.47 8.01 11.84
N PRO A 292 67.57 8.82 11.27
CA PRO A 292 66.84 8.45 10.06
C PRO A 292 67.74 7.97 8.93
N ALA A 293 68.81 8.71 8.64
CA ALA A 293 69.75 8.38 7.57
C ALA A 293 70.58 7.13 7.90
N PHE A 294 71.01 7.00 9.16
CA PHE A 294 71.71 5.81 9.62
C PHE A 294 70.82 4.56 9.54
N TYR A 295 69.55 4.66 9.96
CA TYR A 295 68.60 3.55 9.91
C TYR A 295 68.28 3.16 8.46
N TYR A 296 68.04 4.15 7.59
CA TYR A 296 67.87 3.90 6.15
C TYR A 296 69.07 3.15 5.55
N LEU A 297 70.30 3.59 5.82
CA LEU A 297 71.49 2.88 5.32
C LEU A 297 71.63 1.47 5.91
N LYS A 298 71.32 1.29 7.19
CA LYS A 298 71.30 -0.03 7.82
C LYS A 298 70.40 -1.00 7.06
N GLU A 299 69.21 -0.54 6.64
CA GLU A 299 68.29 -1.33 5.81
C GLU A 299 68.87 -1.61 4.42
N GLN A 300 69.41 -0.60 3.74
CA GLN A 300 69.91 -0.75 2.36
C GLN A 300 71.12 -1.67 2.27
N PHE A 301 72.02 -1.64 3.25
CA PHE A 301 73.23 -2.46 3.26
C PHE A 301 73.03 -3.84 3.86
N SER A 302 71.79 -4.22 4.22
CA SER A 302 71.48 -5.50 4.84
C SER A 302 72.41 -5.80 6.01
N ILE A 303 72.66 -4.80 6.87
CA ILE A 303 73.43 -5.01 8.09
C ILE A 303 72.51 -5.76 9.06
N GLU A 304 72.45 -7.08 8.89
CA GLU A 304 71.75 -8.02 9.77
C GLU A 304 72.40 -7.95 11.15
N PHE A 305 71.77 -7.22 12.05
CA PHE A 305 71.77 -7.65 13.44
C PHE A 305 70.71 -8.73 13.52
N SER A 306 71.15 -10.00 13.51
CA SER A 306 70.29 -11.16 13.69
C SER A 306 69.55 -11.05 15.03
N ASN A 307 68.37 -10.43 15.02
CA ASN A 307 67.41 -10.58 16.10
C ASN A 307 66.61 -11.83 15.76
N THR A 308 67.14 -12.99 16.16
CA THR A 308 66.61 -14.34 15.91
C THR A 308 65.12 -14.53 16.26
N LYS A 309 64.56 -13.64 17.09
CA LYS A 309 63.13 -13.59 17.40
C LYS A 309 62.29 -13.01 16.24
N MET A 310 62.80 -11.96 15.60
CA MET A 310 62.12 -11.24 14.51
C MET A 310 62.14 -12.04 13.22
N ASP A 311 63.23 -12.76 12.93
CA ASP A 311 63.31 -13.67 11.77
C ASP A 311 62.31 -14.82 11.88
N ASN A 312 62.05 -15.31 13.10
CA ASN A 312 61.03 -16.32 13.35
C ASN A 312 59.61 -15.76 13.15
N GLU A 313 59.33 -14.55 13.64
CA GLU A 313 58.04 -13.88 13.41
C GLU A 313 57.82 -13.57 11.92
N ILE A 314 58.84 -13.10 11.19
CA ILE A 314 58.80 -12.87 9.74
C ILE A 314 58.56 -14.17 8.97
N ASN A 315 59.19 -15.28 9.38
CA ASN A 315 58.97 -16.58 8.75
C ASN A 315 57.58 -17.14 9.02
N ILE A 316 57.03 -16.95 10.23
CA ILE A 316 55.65 -17.27 10.56
C ILE A 316 54.70 -16.44 9.67
N LEU A 317 54.89 -15.13 9.60
CA LEU A 317 54.09 -14.22 8.77
C LEU A 317 54.18 -14.56 7.29
N LYS A 318 55.35 -14.94 6.75
CA LYS A 318 55.50 -15.42 5.36
C LYS A 318 54.70 -16.70 5.11
N THR A 319 54.68 -17.60 6.08
CA THR A 319 53.93 -18.86 6.00
C THR A 319 52.42 -18.58 6.06
N GLU A 320 51.98 -17.69 6.94
CA GLU A 320 50.59 -17.23 7.01
C GLU A 320 50.17 -16.47 5.74
N LEU A 321 51.04 -15.64 5.18
CA LEU A 321 50.79 -14.94 3.92
C LEU A 321 50.67 -15.91 2.75
N SER A 322 51.55 -16.92 2.66
CA SER A 322 51.50 -17.95 1.62
C SER A 322 50.22 -18.80 1.70
N THR A 323 49.80 -19.14 2.93
CA THR A 323 48.54 -19.85 3.15
C THR A 323 47.32 -18.96 2.86
N MET A 324 47.40 -17.65 3.13
CA MET A 324 46.38 -16.69 2.68
C MET A 324 46.33 -16.56 1.15
N GLU A 325 47.47 -16.45 0.48
CA GLU A 325 47.56 -16.36 -0.99
C GLU A 325 46.98 -17.60 -1.69
N GLU A 326 47.10 -18.79 -1.08
CA GLU A 326 46.49 -20.00 -1.61
C GLU A 326 44.97 -20.09 -1.31
N THR A 327 44.54 -19.56 -0.16
CA THR A 327 43.13 -19.67 0.29
C THR A 327 42.23 -18.57 -0.29
N ILE A 328 42.76 -17.38 -0.57
CA ILE A 328 42.04 -16.27 -1.21
C ILE A 328 41.42 -16.67 -2.56
N PRO A 329 42.14 -17.26 -3.54
CA PRO A 329 41.55 -17.65 -4.82
C PRO A 329 40.52 -18.77 -4.67
N LYS A 330 40.71 -19.71 -3.71
CA LYS A 330 39.72 -20.76 -3.40
C LYS A 330 38.42 -20.15 -2.87
N ARG A 331 38.51 -19.27 -1.86
CA ARG A 331 37.37 -18.52 -1.32
C ARG A 331 36.70 -17.63 -2.37
N LYS A 332 37.48 -16.96 -3.22
CA LYS A 332 36.95 -16.15 -4.32
C LYS A 332 36.12 -17.00 -5.28
N ASN A 333 36.60 -18.19 -5.63
CA ASN A 333 35.87 -19.12 -6.50
C ASN A 333 34.61 -19.69 -5.82
N GLU A 334 34.67 -19.99 -4.53
CA GLU A 334 33.48 -20.40 -3.75
C GLU A 334 32.41 -19.31 -3.72
N VAL A 335 32.81 -18.06 -3.45
CA VAL A 335 31.90 -16.90 -3.46
C VAL A 335 31.34 -16.66 -4.87
N LEU A 336 32.17 -16.77 -5.92
CA LEU A 336 31.71 -16.60 -7.30
C LEU A 336 30.72 -17.69 -7.71
N ASN A 337 30.96 -18.94 -7.30
CA ASN A 337 30.05 -20.05 -7.56
C ASN A 337 28.73 -19.88 -6.80
N TYR A 338 28.78 -19.44 -5.54
CA TYR A 338 27.60 -19.11 -4.76
C TYR A 338 26.80 -17.95 -5.36
N MET A 339 27.48 -16.87 -5.79
CA MET A 339 26.83 -15.76 -6.49
C MET A 339 26.17 -16.21 -7.79
N LYS A 340 26.82 -17.11 -8.53
CA LYS A 340 26.27 -17.65 -9.77
C LYS A 340 25.04 -18.52 -9.50
N SER A 341 25.09 -19.41 -8.52
CA SER A 341 23.91 -20.23 -8.16
C SER A 341 22.75 -19.37 -7.67
N THR A 342 23.02 -18.32 -6.89
CA THR A 342 21.98 -17.38 -6.45
C THR A 342 21.40 -16.56 -7.63
N SER A 343 22.22 -16.21 -8.61
CA SER A 343 21.74 -15.54 -9.84
C SER A 343 20.83 -16.47 -10.65
N ASP A 344 21.23 -17.73 -10.81
CA ASP A 344 20.46 -18.73 -11.56
C ASP A 344 19.11 -19.00 -10.85
N GLU A 345 19.09 -19.10 -9.52
CA GLU A 345 17.87 -19.21 -8.71
C GLU A 345 16.97 -17.96 -8.85
N PHE A 346 17.57 -16.76 -8.89
CA PHE A 346 16.82 -15.53 -9.09
C PHE A 346 16.17 -15.46 -10.47
N ASP A 347 16.84 -15.94 -11.52
CA ASP A 347 16.28 -16.02 -12.86
C ASP A 347 15.12 -17.02 -12.94
N ILE A 348 15.21 -18.17 -12.24
CA ILE A 348 14.11 -19.12 -12.12
C ILE A 348 12.91 -18.45 -11.43
N TRP A 349 13.13 -17.82 -10.28
CA TRP A 349 12.08 -17.11 -9.52
C TRP A 349 11.44 -15.99 -10.33
N LYS A 350 12.22 -15.22 -11.08
CA LYS A 350 11.73 -14.15 -11.95
C LYS A 350 10.82 -14.69 -13.06
N ASN A 351 11.17 -15.84 -13.64
CA ASN A 351 10.36 -16.48 -14.67
C ASN A 351 9.05 -17.03 -14.10
N ASP A 352 9.11 -17.70 -12.95
CA ASP A 352 7.93 -18.20 -12.22
C ASP A 352 6.99 -17.06 -11.82
N PHE A 353 7.53 -15.96 -11.28
CA PHE A 353 6.75 -14.76 -10.97
C PHE A 353 6.08 -14.17 -12.21
N LYS A 354 6.77 -14.15 -13.35
CA LYS A 354 6.21 -13.64 -14.61
C LYS A 354 5.08 -14.53 -15.14
N GLU A 355 5.20 -15.84 -14.98
CA GLU A 355 4.15 -16.81 -15.32
C GLU A 355 2.92 -16.59 -14.43
N ASN A 356 3.11 -16.54 -13.11
CA ASN A 356 2.05 -16.24 -12.14
C ASN A 356 1.32 -14.91 -12.45
N ILE A 357 2.04 -13.83 -12.79
CA ILE A 357 1.39 -12.55 -13.14
C ILE A 357 0.50 -12.68 -14.39
N ASN A 358 0.86 -13.52 -15.36
CA ASN A 358 0.02 -13.74 -16.53
C ASN A 358 -1.23 -14.53 -16.17
N ASP A 359 -1.12 -15.56 -15.35
CA ASP A 359 -2.28 -16.34 -14.87
C ASP A 359 -3.26 -15.46 -14.09
N TRP A 360 -2.74 -14.62 -13.18
CA TRP A 360 -3.56 -13.66 -12.43
C TRP A 360 -4.24 -12.64 -13.34
N ARG A 361 -3.57 -12.22 -14.42
CA ARG A 361 -4.16 -11.31 -15.39
C ARG A 361 -5.32 -11.97 -16.13
N ASP A 362 -5.15 -13.22 -16.54
CA ASP A 362 -6.19 -13.98 -17.23
C ASP A 362 -7.40 -14.22 -16.30
N GLU A 363 -7.18 -14.53 -15.02
CA GLU A 363 -8.24 -14.64 -14.01
C GLU A 363 -9.00 -13.32 -13.80
N ILE A 364 -8.29 -12.18 -13.76
CA ILE A 364 -8.91 -10.85 -13.63
C ILE A 364 -9.73 -10.50 -14.87
N ASP A 365 -9.22 -10.81 -16.06
CA ASP A 365 -9.92 -10.55 -17.31
C ASP A 365 -11.20 -11.42 -17.42
N GLU A 366 -11.14 -12.69 -17.03
CA GLU A 366 -12.31 -13.57 -16.94
C GLU A 366 -13.33 -13.07 -15.91
N TRP A 367 -12.87 -12.66 -14.71
CA TRP A 367 -13.73 -12.10 -13.68
C TRP A 367 -14.43 -10.82 -14.16
N LYS A 368 -13.69 -9.94 -14.84
CA LYS A 368 -14.23 -8.69 -15.39
C LYS A 368 -15.32 -8.96 -16.42
N GLU A 369 -15.08 -9.88 -17.36
CA GLU A 369 -16.08 -10.25 -18.37
C GLU A 369 -17.34 -10.84 -17.73
N ASN A 370 -17.19 -11.67 -16.71
CA ASN A 370 -18.32 -12.26 -15.98
C ASN A 370 -19.12 -11.20 -15.22
N MET A 371 -18.45 -10.24 -14.56
CA MET A 371 -19.09 -9.15 -13.84
C MET A 371 -19.84 -8.19 -14.78
N GLU A 372 -19.26 -7.88 -15.94
CA GLU A 372 -19.91 -7.04 -16.95
C GLU A 372 -21.20 -7.70 -17.45
N LYS A 373 -21.15 -9.00 -17.79
CA LYS A 373 -22.35 -9.79 -18.15
C LYS A 373 -23.42 -9.75 -17.06
N LYS A 374 -23.06 -9.98 -15.80
CA LYS A 374 -23.99 -9.96 -14.66
C LYS A 374 -24.63 -8.58 -14.47
N LEU A 375 -23.86 -7.50 -14.58
CA LEU A 375 -24.36 -6.13 -14.47
C LEU A 375 -25.33 -5.80 -15.59
N THR A 376 -25.02 -6.18 -16.85
CA THR A 376 -25.93 -5.94 -17.98
C THR A 376 -27.25 -6.71 -17.83
N ILE A 377 -27.21 -7.96 -17.35
CA ILE A 377 -28.43 -8.75 -17.07
C ILE A 377 -29.26 -8.08 -15.97
N LEU A 378 -28.62 -7.62 -14.89
CA LEU A 378 -29.30 -6.96 -13.79
C LEU A 378 -29.94 -5.63 -14.22
N GLU A 379 -29.21 -4.82 -14.99
CA GLU A 379 -29.70 -3.54 -15.51
C GLU A 379 -30.92 -3.73 -16.42
N ASN A 380 -30.85 -4.68 -17.36
CA ASN A 380 -31.96 -5.01 -18.24
C ASN A 380 -33.20 -5.49 -17.45
N THR A 381 -32.98 -6.33 -16.43
CA THR A 381 -34.06 -6.82 -15.54
C THR A 381 -34.72 -5.68 -14.78
N TYR A 382 -33.92 -4.75 -14.24
CA TYR A 382 -34.42 -3.60 -13.49
C TYR A 382 -35.18 -2.60 -14.39
N ARG A 383 -34.68 -2.40 -15.62
CA ARG A 383 -35.31 -1.53 -16.62
C ARG A 383 -36.66 -2.07 -17.10
N GLU A 384 -36.79 -3.38 -17.30
CA GLU A 384 -38.07 -4.01 -17.63
C GLU A 384 -39.06 -3.98 -16.45
N LYS A 385 -38.58 -4.14 -15.21
CA LYS A 385 -39.41 -3.98 -14.00
C LYS A 385 -40.01 -2.58 -13.88
N LEU A 386 -39.20 -1.54 -14.09
CA LEU A 386 -39.64 -0.13 -14.02
C LEU A 386 -40.71 0.23 -15.08
N LYS A 387 -40.65 -0.37 -16.27
CA LYS A 387 -41.66 -0.12 -17.33
C LYS A 387 -43.05 -0.65 -16.99
N LEU A 388 -43.15 -1.71 -16.18
CA LEU A 388 -44.39 -2.47 -15.98
C LEU A 388 -45.04 -2.28 -14.60
N GLU A 389 -44.34 -1.65 -13.65
CA GLU A 389 -44.89 -1.34 -12.32
C GLU A 389 -45.91 -0.18 -12.36
N ALA A 390 -45.66 0.82 -13.20
CA ALA A 390 -46.56 1.96 -13.40
C ALA A 390 -47.97 1.56 -13.91
N PRO A 391 -48.12 0.70 -14.95
CA PRO A 391 -49.44 0.27 -15.40
C PRO A 391 -50.17 -0.62 -14.38
N GLU A 392 -49.48 -1.49 -13.63
CA GLU A 392 -50.11 -2.31 -12.57
C GLU A 392 -50.74 -1.43 -11.49
N LYS A 393 -50.03 -0.41 -11.01
CA LYS A 393 -50.55 0.56 -10.03
C LYS A 393 -51.78 1.28 -10.58
N LEU A 394 -51.73 1.72 -11.84
CA LEU A 394 -52.84 2.42 -12.48
C LEU A 394 -54.10 1.55 -12.62
N TRP A 395 -53.97 0.28 -12.99
CA TRP A 395 -55.11 -0.64 -13.08
C TRP A 395 -55.72 -0.94 -11.71
N ASN A 396 -54.88 -1.17 -10.70
CA ASN A 396 -55.32 -1.38 -9.33
C ASN A 396 -56.04 -0.15 -8.75
N GLU A 397 -55.56 1.06 -9.03
CA GLU A 397 -56.23 2.29 -8.60
C GLU A 397 -57.59 2.47 -9.28
N LYS A 398 -57.68 2.22 -10.59
CA LYS A 398 -58.96 2.26 -11.31
C LYS A 398 -59.94 1.22 -10.77
N ALA A 399 -59.51 -0.02 -10.57
CA ALA A 399 -60.32 -1.06 -9.95
C ALA A 399 -60.86 -0.63 -8.57
N LYS A 400 -59.99 -0.04 -7.73
CA LYS A 400 -60.38 0.46 -6.40
C LYS A 400 -61.43 1.57 -6.49
N ASN A 401 -61.33 2.47 -7.46
CA ASN A 401 -62.30 3.55 -7.67
C ASN A 401 -63.65 3.01 -8.14
N TYR A 402 -63.68 2.07 -9.10
CA TYR A 402 -64.92 1.43 -9.54
C TYR A 402 -65.54 0.54 -8.45
N ARG A 403 -64.72 -0.09 -7.60
CA ARG A 403 -65.21 -0.82 -6.41
C ARG A 403 -65.96 0.11 -5.46
N LYS A 404 -65.42 1.30 -5.18
CA LYS A 404 -66.09 2.31 -4.34
C LYS A 404 -67.40 2.77 -4.99
N ALA A 405 -67.37 3.08 -6.28
CA ALA A 405 -68.57 3.48 -7.02
C ALA A 405 -69.65 2.40 -7.00
N TYR A 406 -69.28 1.13 -7.24
CA TYR A 406 -70.17 -0.03 -7.14
C TYR A 406 -70.84 -0.11 -5.77
N VAL A 407 -70.07 0.01 -4.68
CA VAL A 407 -70.62 -0.06 -3.31
C VAL A 407 -71.61 1.08 -3.06
N ILE A 408 -71.29 2.31 -3.48
CA ILE A 408 -72.17 3.46 -3.33
C ILE A 408 -73.48 3.26 -4.12
N TRP A 409 -73.39 2.86 -5.38
CA TRP A 409 -74.57 2.60 -6.21
C TRP A 409 -75.41 1.42 -5.71
N LEU A 410 -74.79 0.39 -5.13
CA LEU A 410 -75.49 -0.72 -4.50
C LEU A 410 -76.29 -0.26 -3.29
N LEU A 411 -75.71 0.60 -2.43
CA LEU A 411 -76.42 1.18 -1.29
C LEU A 411 -77.59 2.05 -1.73
N ILE A 412 -77.41 2.88 -2.77
CA ILE A 412 -78.50 3.67 -3.37
C ILE A 412 -79.62 2.76 -3.89
N THR A 413 -79.27 1.64 -4.54
CA THR A 413 -80.25 0.67 -5.05
C THR A 413 -81.07 0.06 -3.92
N ILE A 414 -80.43 -0.33 -2.82
CA ILE A 414 -81.10 -0.91 -1.64
C ILE A 414 -82.03 0.13 -1.00
N ALA A 415 -81.54 1.36 -0.79
CA ALA A 415 -82.34 2.44 -0.23
C ALA A 415 -83.57 2.76 -1.11
N LEU A 416 -83.40 2.79 -2.43
CA LEU A 416 -84.47 3.03 -3.38
C LEU A 416 -85.49 1.88 -3.38
N GLY A 417 -85.04 0.62 -3.28
CA GLY A 417 -85.93 -0.53 -3.13
C GLY A 417 -86.76 -0.49 -1.85
N ILE A 418 -86.14 -0.15 -0.71
CA ILE A 418 -86.84 0.05 0.57
C ILE A 418 -87.83 1.20 0.47
N GLY A 419 -87.44 2.32 -0.17
CA GLY A 419 -88.31 3.46 -0.40
C GLY A 419 -89.55 3.12 -1.21
N ILE A 420 -89.40 2.33 -2.29
CA ILE A 420 -90.53 1.83 -3.08
C ILE A 420 -91.44 0.94 -2.22
N ALA A 421 -90.88 0.00 -1.46
CA ALA A 421 -91.65 -0.90 -0.59
C ALA A 421 -92.41 -0.14 0.52
N PHE A 422 -91.79 0.88 1.11
CA PHE A 422 -92.43 1.76 2.08
C PHE A 422 -93.54 2.59 1.44
N PHE A 423 -93.30 3.15 0.25
CA PHE A 423 -94.29 3.94 -0.49
C PHE A 423 -95.52 3.11 -0.86
N THR A 424 -95.33 1.85 -1.31
CA THR A 424 -96.45 0.95 -1.60
C THR A 424 -97.21 0.57 -0.34
N ALA A 425 -96.53 0.19 0.75
CA ALA A 425 -97.17 -0.13 2.03
C ALA A 425 -97.93 1.06 2.63
N TYR A 426 -97.35 2.28 2.57
CA TYR A 426 -97.97 3.52 3.02
C TYR A 426 -99.23 3.83 2.21
N THR A 427 -99.15 3.73 0.88
CA THR A 427 -100.31 3.97 0.00
C THR A 427 -101.43 2.98 0.29
N ILE A 428 -101.12 1.70 0.50
CA ILE A 428 -102.11 0.68 0.88
C ILE A 428 -102.75 1.03 2.23
N LYS A 429 -101.95 1.40 3.24
CA LYS A 429 -102.47 1.76 4.57
C LYS A 429 -103.39 2.99 4.54
N VAL A 430 -102.97 4.07 3.89
CA VAL A 430 -103.74 5.32 3.81
C VAL A 430 -105.03 5.13 2.99
N PHE A 431 -104.96 4.36 1.91
CA PHE A 431 -106.10 4.24 0.99
C PHE A 431 -107.08 3.12 1.36
N TYR A 432 -106.59 1.95 1.80
CA TYR A 432 -107.46 0.79 2.10
C TYR A 432 -107.83 0.65 3.57
N PHE A 433 -106.97 1.10 4.51
CA PHE A 433 -107.24 0.96 5.95
C PHE A 433 -107.75 2.24 6.63
N ASN A 434 -107.42 3.44 6.12
CA ASN A 434 -107.83 4.71 6.74
C ASN A 434 -109.14 5.29 6.18
N ASN A 435 -110.13 4.43 5.91
CA ASN A 435 -111.46 4.81 5.42
C ASN A 435 -112.42 5.20 6.58
N ALA A 436 -111.94 6.03 7.50
CA ALA A 436 -112.76 6.61 8.57
C ALA A 436 -112.62 8.14 8.57
N SER A 437 -113.64 8.79 8.01
CA SER A 437 -114.04 10.19 8.22
C SER A 437 -113.14 11.25 7.57
N ASN A 438 -113.46 11.69 6.35
CA ASN A 438 -114.33 12.84 6.04
C ASN A 438 -113.56 14.18 5.92
N ASN A 439 -113.27 14.58 4.69
CA ASN A 439 -114.02 15.62 3.97
C ASN A 439 -113.16 16.42 2.98
N ASN A 440 -113.74 16.61 1.80
CA ASN A 440 -113.70 17.83 0.99
C ASN A 440 -112.33 18.27 0.47
N LEU A 441 -111.91 17.63 -0.62
CA LEU A 441 -111.16 18.29 -1.70
C LEU A 441 -111.57 17.62 -3.01
N GLU A 442 -112.77 17.97 -3.47
CA GLU A 442 -113.20 17.84 -4.86
C GLU A 442 -112.30 18.72 -5.72
N ASN A 443 -111.11 18.20 -6.06
CA ASN A 443 -110.32 18.73 -7.16
C ASN A 443 -110.81 18.05 -8.44
N GLU A 444 -111.45 18.82 -9.33
CA GLU A 444 -112.11 18.38 -10.58
C GLU A 444 -111.20 17.60 -11.55
N VAL A 445 -109.88 17.58 -11.31
CA VAL A 445 -108.90 16.75 -12.03
C VAL A 445 -109.03 15.24 -11.70
N PHE A 446 -109.49 14.89 -10.48
CA PHE A 446 -109.62 13.50 -10.04
C PHE A 446 -110.88 12.77 -10.57
N LYS A 447 -111.78 13.47 -11.27
CA LYS A 447 -112.97 12.88 -11.88
C LYS A 447 -112.65 12.12 -13.18
N TYR A 448 -111.56 12.48 -13.86
CA TYR A 448 -111.17 11.90 -15.15
C TYR A 448 -110.01 10.90 -15.07
N PHE A 449 -109.26 10.88 -13.98
CA PHE A 449 -108.21 9.87 -13.73
C PHE A 449 -108.45 9.14 -12.40
N PRO A 450 -108.69 7.82 -12.42
CA PRO A 450 -108.76 7.03 -11.19
C PRO A 450 -107.46 7.21 -10.39
N LYS A 451 -107.55 7.51 -9.09
CA LYS A 451 -106.39 7.65 -8.19
C LYS A 451 -105.45 6.42 -8.24
N THR A 452 -106.01 5.24 -8.55
CA THR A 452 -105.27 4.00 -8.78
C THR A 452 -104.40 4.02 -10.04
N PHE A 453 -104.83 4.66 -11.12
CA PHE A 453 -104.06 4.77 -12.37
C PHE A 453 -102.77 5.59 -12.16
N LEU A 454 -102.89 6.72 -11.46
CA LEU A 454 -101.74 7.58 -11.14
C LEU A 454 -100.72 6.85 -10.24
N PHE A 455 -101.18 6.05 -9.28
CA PHE A 455 -100.32 5.19 -8.46
C PHE A 455 -99.55 4.16 -9.29
N PHE A 456 -100.25 3.41 -10.17
CA PHE A 456 -99.58 2.43 -11.04
C PHE A 456 -98.59 3.09 -12.00
N GLY A 457 -98.87 4.30 -12.49
CA GLY A 457 -97.95 5.08 -13.32
C GLY A 457 -96.65 5.45 -12.57
N ILE A 458 -96.77 6.01 -11.36
CA ILE A 458 -95.61 6.35 -10.51
C ILE A 458 -94.83 5.09 -10.12
N LEU A 459 -95.51 4.01 -9.76
CA LEU A 459 -94.89 2.75 -9.39
C LEU A 459 -94.11 2.14 -10.56
N SER A 460 -94.69 2.15 -11.77
CA SER A 460 -94.03 1.69 -12.99
C SER A 460 -92.77 2.51 -13.30
N LEU A 461 -92.84 3.84 -13.17
CA LEU A 461 -91.69 4.72 -13.35
C LEU A 461 -90.59 4.44 -12.30
N ALA A 462 -90.96 4.25 -11.04
CA ALA A 462 -90.02 3.95 -9.97
C ALA A 462 -89.32 2.59 -10.17
N LEU A 463 -90.06 1.57 -10.60
CA LEU A 463 -89.49 0.26 -10.96
C LEU A 463 -88.58 0.35 -12.19
N TYR A 464 -88.91 1.20 -13.16
CA TYR A 464 -88.05 1.46 -14.31
C TYR A 464 -86.73 2.14 -13.91
N ILE A 465 -86.78 3.16 -13.05
CA ILE A 465 -85.59 3.81 -12.49
C ILE A 465 -84.74 2.80 -11.72
N LEU A 466 -85.36 1.95 -10.88
CA LEU A 466 -84.67 0.88 -10.15
C LEU A 466 -83.92 -0.05 -11.13
N ARG A 467 -84.54 -0.43 -12.25
CA ARG A 467 -83.89 -1.26 -13.28
C ARG A 467 -82.67 -0.57 -13.90
N VAL A 468 -82.74 0.75 -14.15
CA VAL A 468 -81.61 1.53 -14.69
C VAL A 468 -80.46 1.58 -13.67
N VAL A 469 -80.76 1.83 -12.39
CA VAL A 469 -79.74 1.86 -11.33
C VAL A 469 -79.07 0.50 -11.17
N ILE A 470 -79.83 -0.61 -11.22
CA ILE A 470 -79.27 -1.98 -11.21
C ILE A 470 -78.29 -2.20 -12.38
N LYS A 471 -78.62 -1.71 -13.58
CA LYS A 471 -77.69 -1.79 -14.72
C LYS A 471 -76.40 -0.98 -14.49
N ILE A 472 -76.48 0.18 -13.84
CA ILE A 472 -75.30 0.99 -13.46
C ILE A 472 -74.43 0.24 -12.44
N VAL A 473 -75.04 -0.40 -11.44
CA VAL A 473 -74.32 -1.23 -10.46
C VAL A 473 -73.57 -2.37 -11.15
N LEU A 474 -74.27 -3.12 -12.02
CA LEU A 474 -73.68 -4.22 -12.77
C LEU A 474 -72.54 -3.76 -13.69
N SER A 475 -72.69 -2.61 -14.34
CA SER A 475 -71.65 -2.04 -15.20
C SER A 475 -70.40 -1.64 -14.40
N ASN A 476 -70.55 -1.00 -13.25
CA ASN A 476 -69.42 -0.66 -12.39
C ASN A 476 -68.73 -1.91 -11.82
N LYS A 477 -69.49 -2.96 -11.49
CA LYS A 477 -68.96 -4.25 -11.07
C LYS A 477 -68.16 -4.94 -12.17
N HIS A 478 -68.66 -4.91 -13.42
CA HIS A 478 -67.97 -5.46 -14.58
C HIS A 478 -66.63 -4.75 -14.81
N LEU A 479 -66.65 -3.42 -14.87
CA LEU A 479 -65.43 -2.61 -15.03
C LEU A 479 -64.41 -2.86 -13.91
N GLN A 480 -64.85 -2.99 -12.67
CA GLN A 480 -63.97 -3.37 -11.57
C GLN A 480 -63.26 -4.71 -11.85
N LEU A 481 -64.02 -5.76 -12.18
CA LEU A 481 -63.48 -7.10 -12.42
C LEU A 481 -62.53 -7.12 -13.62
N GLU A 482 -62.84 -6.41 -14.70
CA GLU A 482 -61.95 -6.28 -15.86
C GLU A 482 -60.62 -5.59 -15.50
N TYR A 483 -60.65 -4.51 -14.71
CA TYR A 483 -59.41 -3.84 -14.28
C TYR A 483 -58.60 -4.69 -13.29
N GLU A 484 -59.26 -5.47 -12.43
CA GLU A 484 -58.58 -6.46 -11.56
C GLU A 484 -57.93 -7.58 -12.39
N GLN A 485 -58.60 -8.08 -13.42
CA GLN A 485 -58.04 -9.06 -14.35
C GLN A 485 -56.83 -8.50 -15.12
N LYS A 486 -56.91 -7.25 -15.59
CA LYS A 486 -55.78 -6.57 -16.23
C LYS A 486 -54.59 -6.37 -15.29
N ALA A 487 -54.83 -6.03 -14.03
CA ALA A 487 -53.78 -5.94 -13.02
C ALA A 487 -53.13 -7.31 -12.75
N ALA A 488 -53.94 -8.36 -12.59
CA ALA A 488 -53.45 -9.72 -12.40
C ALA A 488 -52.63 -10.23 -13.61
N LEU A 489 -53.07 -9.95 -14.83
CA LEU A 489 -52.34 -10.29 -16.06
C LEU A 489 -51.03 -9.51 -16.17
N THR A 490 -51.01 -8.24 -15.76
CA THR A 490 -49.79 -7.41 -15.71
C THR A 490 -48.77 -8.03 -14.74
N ARG A 491 -49.22 -8.42 -13.55
CA ARG A 491 -48.37 -9.07 -12.54
C ARG A 491 -47.89 -10.45 -12.96
N PHE A 492 -48.74 -11.22 -13.64
CA PHE A 492 -48.35 -12.51 -14.22
C PHE A 492 -47.27 -12.34 -15.31
N TYR A 493 -47.40 -11.33 -16.18
CA TYR A 493 -46.38 -11.00 -17.17
C TYR A 493 -45.07 -10.54 -16.53
N GLN A 494 -45.11 -9.71 -15.48
CA GLN A 494 -43.92 -9.34 -14.71
C GLN A 494 -43.22 -10.59 -14.13
N ALA A 495 -43.96 -11.56 -13.60
CA ALA A 495 -43.41 -12.81 -13.09
C ALA A 495 -42.75 -13.66 -14.20
N LEU A 496 -43.39 -13.75 -15.38
CA LEU A 496 -42.80 -14.47 -16.53
C LEU A 496 -41.49 -13.86 -17.02
N VAL A 497 -41.42 -12.52 -17.05
CA VAL A 497 -40.19 -11.79 -17.42
C VAL A 497 -39.11 -11.99 -16.35
N HIS A 498 -39.49 -11.98 -15.06
CA HIS A 498 -38.57 -12.22 -13.95
C HIS A 498 -37.96 -13.63 -13.98
N ASP A 499 -38.73 -14.64 -14.37
CA ASP A 499 -38.25 -16.04 -14.48
C ASP A 499 -37.39 -16.30 -15.74
N GLY A 500 -37.01 -15.26 -16.48
CA GLY A 500 -36.04 -15.33 -17.59
C GLY A 500 -36.54 -16.11 -18.82
N LYS A 501 -37.86 -16.37 -18.93
CA LYS A 501 -38.42 -17.01 -20.12
C LYS A 501 -38.43 -16.01 -21.28
N ASN A 502 -37.78 -16.37 -22.39
CA ASN A 502 -37.82 -15.60 -23.63
C ASN A 502 -39.24 -15.65 -24.22
N ILE A 503 -40.07 -14.65 -23.86
CA ILE A 503 -41.41 -14.47 -24.42
C ILE A 503 -41.25 -14.04 -25.88
N ASN A 504 -41.82 -14.83 -26.80
CA ASN A 504 -41.76 -14.56 -28.24
C ASN A 504 -42.49 -13.22 -28.56
N GLU A 505 -42.06 -12.48 -29.59
CA GLU A 505 -42.66 -11.20 -29.96
C GLU A 505 -44.18 -11.32 -30.22
N ASN A 506 -44.62 -12.45 -30.78
CA ASN A 506 -46.03 -12.77 -30.99
C ASN A 506 -46.82 -12.96 -29.67
N GLU A 507 -46.21 -13.57 -28.65
CA GLU A 507 -46.84 -13.75 -27.34
C GLU A 507 -46.94 -12.42 -26.59
N ARG A 508 -45.89 -11.60 -26.69
CA ARG A 508 -45.87 -10.24 -26.15
C ARG A 508 -46.97 -9.37 -26.75
N LEU A 509 -47.19 -9.50 -28.06
CA LEU A 509 -48.28 -8.83 -28.79
C LEU A 509 -49.66 -9.22 -28.27
N ILE A 510 -49.90 -10.51 -28.06
CA ILE A 510 -51.17 -11.02 -27.53
C ILE A 510 -51.43 -10.46 -26.12
N ILE A 511 -50.41 -10.46 -25.26
CA ILE A 511 -50.52 -9.95 -23.89
C ILE A 511 -50.76 -8.45 -23.88
N PHE A 512 -50.07 -7.67 -24.73
CA PHE A 512 -50.31 -6.23 -24.83
C PHE A 512 -51.70 -5.91 -25.38
N ASN A 513 -52.20 -6.65 -26.37
CA ASN A 513 -53.55 -6.49 -26.86
C ASN A 513 -54.58 -6.77 -25.74
N ALA A 514 -54.39 -7.86 -24.98
CA ALA A 514 -55.24 -8.17 -23.84
C ALA A 514 -55.22 -7.08 -22.75
N LEU A 515 -54.06 -6.50 -22.44
CA LEU A 515 -53.91 -5.45 -21.43
C LEU A 515 -54.49 -4.09 -21.86
N PHE A 516 -54.28 -3.69 -23.12
CA PHE A 516 -54.66 -2.37 -23.64
C PHE A 516 -55.96 -2.34 -24.45
N SER A 517 -56.61 -3.49 -24.66
CA SER A 517 -57.95 -3.57 -25.25
C SER A 517 -58.96 -2.67 -24.55
N LYS A 518 -59.93 -2.14 -25.30
CA LYS A 518 -61.00 -1.29 -24.77
C LYS A 518 -61.92 -2.12 -23.87
N THR A 519 -62.19 -1.64 -22.65
CA THR A 519 -63.09 -2.29 -21.69
C THR A 519 -64.55 -1.99 -22.04
N GLU A 520 -65.36 -3.03 -22.20
CA GLU A 520 -66.79 -2.88 -22.43
C GLU A 520 -67.50 -2.57 -21.11
N SER A 521 -68.33 -1.53 -21.11
CA SER A 521 -69.22 -1.30 -19.96
C SER A 521 -70.55 -1.98 -20.26
N GLY A 522 -71.18 -2.61 -19.28
CA GLY A 522 -72.50 -3.26 -19.45
C GLY A 522 -73.63 -2.31 -19.91
N LEU A 523 -73.34 -1.00 -20.00
CA LEU A 523 -74.20 0.06 -20.51
C LEU A 523 -73.86 0.52 -21.94
N ILE A 524 -72.64 0.31 -22.40
CA ILE A 524 -72.15 0.72 -23.72
C ILE A 524 -71.67 -0.54 -24.45
N LYS A 525 -72.52 -1.07 -25.33
CA LYS A 525 -72.08 -2.08 -26.31
C LYS A 525 -71.33 -1.36 -27.42
N LEU A 526 -70.08 -1.75 -27.66
CA LEU A 526 -69.35 -1.36 -28.87
C LEU A 526 -69.98 -2.10 -30.04
N SER A 527 -70.99 -1.49 -30.65
CA SER A 527 -71.44 -1.90 -31.98
C SER A 527 -70.56 -1.19 -33.00
N ASP A 528 -69.86 -2.00 -33.80
CA ASP A 528 -69.22 -1.67 -35.07
C ASP A 528 -68.23 -0.49 -35.07
N THR A 529 -67.08 -0.66 -34.40
CA THR A 529 -65.87 0.10 -34.75
C THR A 529 -64.69 -0.85 -34.84
N PRO A 530 -64.10 -1.07 -36.04
CA PRO A 530 -63.07 -2.08 -36.23
C PRO A 530 -61.76 -1.63 -35.59
N ASN A 531 -61.25 -2.42 -34.63
CA ASN A 531 -59.85 -2.60 -34.21
C ASN A 531 -58.80 -1.49 -34.49
N ASP A 532 -59.12 -0.22 -34.18
CA ASP A 532 -58.15 0.88 -34.30
C ASP A 532 -56.90 0.66 -33.43
N ILE A 533 -57.04 0.06 -32.25
CA ILE A 533 -55.91 -0.23 -31.35
C ILE A 533 -55.03 -1.35 -31.91
N GLU A 534 -55.63 -2.37 -32.52
CA GLU A 534 -54.90 -3.48 -33.14
C GLU A 534 -54.08 -2.98 -34.34
N ASN A 535 -54.67 -2.12 -35.18
CA ASN A 535 -53.97 -1.48 -36.30
C ASN A 535 -52.85 -0.53 -35.84
N ILE A 536 -53.06 0.23 -34.76
CA ILE A 536 -52.03 1.12 -34.20
C ILE A 536 -50.87 0.30 -33.59
N ILE A 537 -51.16 -0.74 -32.81
CA ILE A 537 -50.13 -1.61 -32.21
C ILE A 537 -49.36 -2.33 -33.32
N PHE A 538 -50.04 -2.85 -34.35
CA PHE A 538 -49.40 -3.51 -35.49
C PHE A 538 -48.53 -2.53 -36.29
N SER A 539 -48.98 -1.28 -36.49
CA SER A 539 -48.21 -0.24 -37.23
C SER A 539 -46.96 0.25 -36.49
N ILE A 540 -46.97 0.24 -35.15
CA ILE A 540 -45.82 0.63 -34.32
C ILE A 540 -44.80 -0.51 -34.28
N LEU A 541 -45.25 -1.77 -34.27
CA LEU A 541 -44.37 -2.94 -34.23
C LEU A 541 -43.86 -3.36 -35.62
N SER A 542 -44.58 -3.07 -36.70
CA SER A 542 -44.10 -3.29 -38.08
C SER A 542 -43.08 -2.25 -38.54
N LYS A 543 -42.83 -1.19 -37.76
CA LYS A 543 -41.72 -0.26 -37.96
C LYS A 543 -40.46 -0.83 -37.30
N LYS A 544 -39.91 -1.88 -37.90
CA LYS A 544 -38.52 -2.26 -37.72
C LYS A 544 -37.95 -2.81 -39.02
#